data_AF-A0A9D9KZY3-F1
#
_entry.id   AF-A0A9D9KZY3-F1
#
_cell.length_a   1.000
_cell.length_b   1.000
_cell.length_c   1.000
_cell.angle_alpha   90.00
_cell.angle_beta   90.00
_cell.angle_gamma   90.00
#
_symmetry.space_group_name_H-M   'P 1'
#
loop_
_entity.id
_entity.type
_entity.pdbx_description
1 polymer ?
#
loop_
_entity_poly.entity_id
_entity_poly.type
_entity_poly.pdbx_seq_one_letter_code
_entity_poly.pdbx_strand_id
1 'polypeptide(L)'
;MQEIKREDLIAKAAQLLADGTVDRVIGWKKGEFDYDVTPAVFTTKEELESEFVWNDFCGANFSKYIKKEAEKSESKVMAFLKPCDTYSFNQLLTEYKFDREKVYVVGVPCNGMIDDSKIKESASGISSVTEENGKVVVDTLYDGKITLERADVLAERCANCKSKKHVAYDELLGEDGEVLDSKRFDEVEKIEKMTPDERFAFWQNELSRCIRCNACRNICPACTCEKCVFDNPASGVENK
;
A
#
# COMPACT_ATOMS: atom_id res chain seq x y z
N MET A 1 -10.35 -13.29 4.39
CA MET A 1 -9.73 -13.86 3.19
C MET A 1 -9.80 -12.80 2.11
N GLN A 2 -8.69 -12.43 1.50
CA GLN A 2 -8.76 -11.63 0.26
C GLN A 2 -9.49 -12.48 -0.79
N GLU A 3 -10.56 -11.95 -1.39
CA GLU A 3 -11.40 -12.70 -2.32
C GLU A 3 -10.64 -13.12 -3.58
N ILE A 4 -9.62 -12.36 -3.94
CA ILE A 4 -8.75 -12.61 -5.10
C ILE A 4 -7.49 -13.33 -4.63
N LYS A 5 -7.18 -14.44 -5.30
CA LYS A 5 -5.99 -15.23 -5.01
C LYS A 5 -4.79 -14.74 -5.82
N ARG A 6 -3.60 -15.09 -5.33
CA ARG A 6 -2.32 -14.81 -6.00
C ARG A 6 -2.33 -15.31 -7.45
N GLU A 7 -2.87 -16.50 -7.68
CA GLU A 7 -2.89 -17.15 -8.99
C GLU A 7 -3.73 -16.36 -10.00
N ASP A 8 -4.83 -15.75 -9.57
CA ASP A 8 -5.69 -14.93 -10.43
C ASP A 8 -4.94 -13.67 -10.91
N LEU A 9 -4.18 -13.04 -10.02
CA LEU A 9 -3.35 -11.88 -10.34
C LEU A 9 -2.22 -12.25 -11.29
N ILE A 10 -1.51 -13.35 -11.02
CA ILE A 10 -0.44 -13.84 -11.89
C ILE A 10 -0.98 -14.18 -13.27
N ALA A 11 -2.13 -14.86 -13.36
CA ALA A 11 -2.75 -15.20 -14.63
C ALA A 11 -3.08 -13.95 -15.45
N LYS A 12 -3.67 -12.92 -14.82
CA LYS A 12 -3.99 -11.66 -15.51
C LYS A 12 -2.73 -10.89 -15.94
N ALA A 13 -1.73 -10.80 -15.07
CA ALA A 13 -0.47 -10.12 -15.38
C ALA A 13 0.30 -10.83 -16.50
N ALA A 14 0.40 -12.16 -16.44
CA ALA A 14 1.05 -12.97 -17.47
C ALA A 14 0.33 -12.87 -18.81
N GLN A 15 -1.00 -12.81 -18.82
CA GLN A 15 -1.78 -12.58 -20.03
C GLN A 15 -1.40 -11.24 -20.69
N LEU A 16 -1.39 -10.15 -19.92
CA LEU A 16 -1.11 -8.80 -20.42
C LEU A 16 0.34 -8.60 -20.86
N LEU A 17 1.28 -9.33 -20.25
CA LEU A 17 2.67 -9.38 -20.72
C LEU A 17 2.78 -10.15 -22.04
N ALA A 18 2.09 -11.30 -22.15
CA ALA A 18 2.17 -12.17 -23.33
C ALA A 18 1.51 -11.56 -24.56
N ASP A 19 0.41 -10.81 -24.39
CA ASP A 19 -0.26 -10.10 -25.48
C ASP A 19 0.40 -8.76 -25.87
N GLY A 20 1.38 -8.32 -25.08
CA GLY A 20 2.13 -7.08 -25.33
C GLY A 20 1.38 -5.81 -24.97
N THR A 21 0.23 -5.90 -24.27
CA THR A 21 -0.49 -4.72 -23.76
C THR A 21 0.40 -3.93 -22.81
N VAL A 22 1.22 -4.62 -22.02
CA VAL A 22 2.20 -4.03 -21.09
C VAL A 22 3.55 -4.72 -21.22
N ASP A 23 4.64 -4.01 -20.89
CA ASP A 23 5.99 -4.58 -20.88
C ASP A 23 6.51 -4.89 -19.46
N ARG A 24 5.79 -4.38 -18.43
CA ARG A 24 6.19 -4.48 -17.03
C ARG A 24 5.01 -4.40 -16.08
N VAL A 25 5.15 -5.10 -14.96
CA VAL A 25 4.15 -5.22 -13.90
C VAL A 25 4.77 -4.76 -12.59
N ILE A 26 4.16 -3.80 -11.91
CA ILE A 26 4.50 -3.44 -10.54
C ILE A 26 3.69 -4.33 -9.61
N GLY A 27 4.39 -5.01 -8.70
CA GLY A 27 3.79 -5.92 -7.74
C GLY A 27 4.59 -5.99 -6.45
N TRP A 28 4.29 -6.99 -5.65
CA TRP A 28 4.98 -7.25 -4.39
C TRP A 28 5.86 -8.48 -4.52
N LYS A 29 7.04 -8.44 -3.92
CA LYS A 29 7.97 -9.57 -3.80
C LYS A 29 8.16 -9.95 -2.33
N LYS A 30 8.28 -11.26 -2.06
CA LYS A 30 8.61 -11.78 -0.73
C LYS A 30 10.04 -11.39 -0.33
N GLY A 31 10.20 -10.89 0.89
CA GLY A 31 11.47 -10.79 1.59
C GLY A 31 11.80 -12.08 2.35
N GLU A 32 12.43 -11.93 3.51
CA GLU A 32 12.82 -13.06 4.36
C GLU A 32 11.61 -13.66 5.10
N PHE A 33 10.78 -12.80 5.69
CA PHE A 33 9.58 -13.19 6.43
C PHE A 33 8.29 -13.01 5.62
N ASP A 34 7.20 -13.66 6.04
CA ASP A 34 5.89 -13.53 5.36
C ASP A 34 5.33 -12.10 5.39
N TYR A 35 5.67 -11.34 6.44
CA TYR A 35 5.32 -9.93 6.59
C TYR A 35 6.32 -8.96 5.95
N ASP A 36 7.46 -9.46 5.47
CA ASP A 36 8.43 -8.65 4.75
C ASP A 36 8.06 -8.65 3.27
N VAL A 37 7.33 -7.63 2.86
CA VAL A 37 6.84 -7.51 1.49
C VAL A 37 7.31 -6.19 0.89
N THR A 38 7.95 -6.26 -0.28
CA THR A 38 8.54 -5.07 -0.93
C THR A 38 8.00 -4.86 -2.34
N PRO A 39 7.79 -3.60 -2.77
CA PRO A 39 7.49 -3.28 -4.16
C PRO A 39 8.60 -3.77 -5.11
N ALA A 40 8.21 -4.43 -6.19
CA ALA A 40 9.10 -4.91 -7.23
C ALA A 40 8.48 -4.70 -8.62
N VAL A 41 9.32 -4.76 -9.65
CA VAL A 41 8.91 -4.72 -11.06
C VAL A 41 9.23 -6.07 -11.68
N PHE A 42 8.25 -6.65 -12.37
CA PHE A 42 8.34 -7.94 -13.04
C PHE A 42 8.15 -7.72 -14.54
N THR A 43 8.92 -8.43 -15.37
CA THR A 43 8.84 -8.31 -16.84
C THR A 43 8.56 -9.64 -17.52
N THR A 44 8.66 -10.76 -16.79
CA THR A 44 8.44 -12.11 -17.33
C THR A 44 7.41 -12.87 -16.52
N LYS A 45 6.82 -13.87 -17.16
CA LYS A 45 5.86 -14.77 -16.50
C LYS A 45 6.54 -15.61 -15.42
N GLU A 46 7.76 -16.06 -15.67
CA GLU A 46 8.54 -16.90 -14.77
C GLU A 46 8.89 -16.16 -13.47
N GLU A 47 9.24 -14.87 -13.57
CA GLU A 47 9.45 -14.01 -12.40
C GLU A 47 8.15 -13.83 -11.59
N LEU A 48 7.01 -13.63 -12.26
CA LEU A 48 5.72 -13.53 -11.58
C LEU A 48 5.39 -14.84 -10.84
N GLU A 49 5.56 -15.98 -11.48
CA GLU A 49 5.25 -17.29 -10.88
C GLU A 49 6.15 -17.62 -9.68
N SER A 50 7.40 -17.19 -9.69
CA SER A 50 8.38 -17.50 -8.65
C SER A 50 8.42 -16.49 -7.50
N GLU A 51 8.29 -15.20 -7.79
CA GLU A 51 8.61 -14.14 -6.83
C GLU A 51 7.42 -13.26 -6.43
N PHE A 52 6.38 -13.15 -7.28
CA PHE A 52 5.23 -12.30 -6.98
C PHE A 52 4.48 -12.82 -5.76
N VAL A 53 4.06 -11.92 -4.87
CA VAL A 53 3.30 -12.22 -3.67
C VAL A 53 2.03 -11.39 -3.63
N TRP A 54 0.97 -12.01 -3.13
CA TRP A 54 -0.26 -11.34 -2.75
C TRP A 54 -0.75 -11.93 -1.42
N ASN A 55 -0.65 -11.14 -0.35
CA ASN A 55 -1.05 -11.52 0.99
C ASN A 55 -1.51 -10.29 1.80
N ASP A 56 -1.79 -10.49 3.09
CA ASP A 56 -2.29 -9.44 3.97
C ASP A 56 -1.27 -8.37 4.37
N PHE A 57 -0.01 -8.51 3.94
CA PHE A 57 1.08 -7.56 4.17
C PHE A 57 1.41 -6.73 2.92
N CYS A 58 0.68 -6.93 1.81
CA CYS A 58 0.77 -6.15 0.56
C CYS A 58 0.22 -4.71 0.71
N GLY A 59 0.68 -3.98 1.72
CA GLY A 59 0.19 -2.67 2.13
C GLY A 59 0.76 -1.49 1.35
N ALA A 60 1.86 -1.67 0.62
CA ALA A 60 2.45 -0.60 -0.18
C ALA A 60 1.48 -0.12 -1.29
N ASN A 61 1.56 1.16 -1.64
CA ASN A 61 0.73 1.78 -2.67
C ASN A 61 1.56 2.04 -3.93
N PHE A 62 1.13 1.52 -5.08
CA PHE A 62 1.90 1.60 -6.32
C PHE A 62 1.68 2.88 -7.15
N SER A 63 0.69 3.71 -6.81
CA SER A 63 0.36 4.91 -7.61
C SER A 63 1.56 5.85 -7.82
N LYS A 64 2.44 6.00 -6.82
CA LYS A 64 3.68 6.77 -6.95
C LYS A 64 4.77 6.05 -7.77
N TYR A 65 4.85 4.73 -7.66
CA TYR A 65 5.83 3.93 -8.40
C TYR A 65 5.50 3.90 -9.89
N ILE A 66 4.21 3.87 -10.24
CA ILE A 66 3.72 3.97 -11.62
C ILE A 66 4.32 5.19 -12.32
N LYS A 67 4.33 6.36 -11.68
CA LYS A 67 4.93 7.58 -12.26
C LYS A 67 6.35 7.31 -12.76
N LYS A 68 7.21 6.79 -11.87
CA LYS A 68 8.62 6.56 -12.17
C LYS A 68 8.82 5.47 -13.22
N GLU A 69 7.97 4.45 -13.26
CA GLU A 69 8.09 3.38 -14.25
C GLU A 69 7.53 3.79 -15.62
N ALA A 70 6.46 4.59 -15.67
CA ALA A 70 5.86 5.10 -16.90
C ALA A 70 6.79 6.05 -17.68
N GLU A 71 7.72 6.73 -16.98
CA GLU A 71 8.73 7.60 -17.61
C GLU A 71 9.88 6.81 -18.28
N LYS A 72 10.03 5.52 -18.01
CA LYS A 72 11.18 4.72 -18.50
C LYS A 72 10.99 4.15 -19.90
N SER A 73 9.76 4.02 -20.36
CA SER A 73 9.41 3.32 -21.59
C SER A 73 8.21 3.99 -22.25
N GLU A 74 8.06 3.80 -23.56
CA GLU A 74 6.84 4.15 -24.29
C GLU A 74 5.75 3.08 -24.12
N SER A 75 6.13 1.87 -23.72
CA SER A 75 5.20 0.79 -23.40
C SER A 75 4.49 1.04 -22.08
N LYS A 76 3.29 0.45 -21.95
CA LYS A 76 2.49 0.58 -20.73
C LYS A 76 3.10 -0.19 -19.56
N VAL A 77 3.07 0.41 -18.38
CA VAL A 77 3.27 -0.27 -17.09
C VAL A 77 1.93 -0.65 -16.48
N MET A 78 1.80 -1.86 -15.93
CA MET A 78 0.64 -2.22 -15.12
C MET A 78 0.89 -2.29 -13.62
N ALA A 79 -0.18 -2.14 -12.84
CA ALA A 79 -0.19 -2.42 -11.41
C ALA A 79 -1.58 -2.92 -10.96
N PHE A 80 -1.59 -3.74 -9.92
CA PHE A 80 -2.80 -4.08 -9.18
C PHE A 80 -3.04 -3.05 -8.08
N LEU A 81 -4.19 -2.37 -8.12
CA LEU A 81 -4.51 -1.29 -7.17
C LEU A 81 -5.70 -1.68 -6.30
N LYS A 82 -5.50 -1.58 -4.98
CA LYS A 82 -6.56 -1.71 -3.98
C LYS A 82 -7.49 -0.49 -4.05
N PRO A 83 -8.70 -0.51 -3.46
CA PRO A 83 -9.61 0.62 -3.47
C PRO A 83 -8.90 1.93 -3.05
N CYS A 84 -8.20 1.91 -1.92
CA CYS A 84 -7.45 3.08 -1.41
C CYS A 84 -6.35 3.58 -2.36
N ASP A 85 -5.71 2.68 -3.11
CA ASP A 85 -4.66 3.03 -4.06
C ASP A 85 -5.24 3.70 -5.32
N THR A 86 -6.47 3.34 -5.71
CA THR A 86 -7.14 3.98 -6.85
C THR A 86 -7.47 5.46 -6.60
N TYR A 87 -7.70 5.88 -5.34
CA TYR A 87 -7.91 7.29 -5.02
C TYR A 87 -6.64 8.12 -5.23
N SER A 88 -5.49 7.64 -4.75
CA SER A 88 -4.24 8.34 -4.97
C SER A 88 -3.82 8.29 -6.44
N PHE A 89 -4.07 7.18 -7.13
CA PHE A 89 -3.89 7.08 -8.58
C PHE A 89 -4.74 8.11 -9.34
N ASN A 90 -6.02 8.23 -9.02
CA ASN A 90 -6.92 9.22 -9.61
C ASN A 90 -6.45 10.66 -9.35
N GLN A 91 -5.95 10.94 -8.14
CA GLN A 91 -5.40 12.25 -7.81
C GLN A 91 -4.15 12.56 -8.65
N LEU A 92 -3.21 11.63 -8.75
CA LEU A 92 -1.99 11.80 -9.55
C LEU A 92 -2.30 11.96 -11.05
N LEU A 93 -3.33 11.26 -11.54
CA LEU A 93 -3.83 11.42 -12.90
C LEU A 93 -4.43 12.82 -13.12
N THR A 94 -5.25 13.29 -12.17
CA THR A 94 -5.86 14.64 -12.22
C THR A 94 -4.80 15.75 -12.16
N GLU A 95 -3.70 15.52 -11.46
CA GLU A 95 -2.55 16.43 -11.37
C GLU A 95 -1.55 16.27 -12.52
N TYR A 96 -1.89 15.50 -13.56
CA TYR A 96 -1.06 15.25 -14.74
C TYR A 96 0.35 14.74 -14.41
N LYS A 97 0.47 13.88 -13.39
CA LYS A 97 1.79 13.36 -12.97
C LYS A 97 2.34 12.26 -13.88
N PHE A 98 1.51 11.64 -14.70
CA PHE A 98 1.88 10.65 -15.71
C PHE A 98 0.82 10.61 -16.82
N ASP A 99 1.21 10.11 -17.99
CA ASP A 99 0.29 9.94 -19.11
C ASP A 99 -0.59 8.70 -18.89
N ARG A 100 -1.92 8.88 -18.98
CA ARG A 100 -2.87 7.78 -18.79
C ARG A 100 -2.67 6.64 -19.76
N GLU A 101 -2.25 6.95 -20.98
CA GLU A 101 -2.01 5.99 -22.06
C GLU A 101 -0.78 5.11 -21.80
N LYS A 102 0.13 5.51 -20.91
CA LYS A 102 1.32 4.73 -20.52
C LYS A 102 1.09 3.83 -19.32
N VAL A 103 -0.15 3.74 -18.82
CA VAL A 103 -0.47 2.98 -17.62
C VAL A 103 -1.68 2.09 -17.84
N TYR A 104 -1.65 0.89 -17.26
CA TYR A 104 -2.76 -0.05 -17.25
C TYR A 104 -3.03 -0.55 -15.82
N VAL A 105 -4.18 -0.22 -15.24
CA VAL A 105 -4.51 -0.52 -13.85
C VAL A 105 -5.58 -1.59 -13.77
N VAL A 106 -5.33 -2.61 -12.96
CA VAL A 106 -6.34 -3.59 -12.57
C VAL A 106 -6.73 -3.34 -11.11
N GLY A 107 -8.00 -2.98 -10.88
CA GLY A 107 -8.57 -2.85 -9.54
C GLY A 107 -8.73 -4.22 -8.87
N VAL A 108 -8.40 -4.32 -7.59
CA VAL A 108 -8.55 -5.55 -6.79
C VAL A 108 -9.22 -5.26 -5.45
N PRO A 109 -10.31 -5.97 -5.07
CA PRO A 109 -10.97 -5.78 -3.79
C PRO A 109 -10.02 -6.06 -2.63
N CYS A 110 -10.27 -5.39 -1.51
CA CYS A 110 -9.37 -5.43 -0.36
C CYS A 110 -10.14 -5.54 0.96
N ASN A 111 -9.84 -6.59 1.72
CA ASN A 111 -10.43 -6.86 3.04
C ASN A 111 -9.60 -6.30 4.21
N GLY A 112 -8.76 -5.30 3.92
CA GLY A 112 -7.85 -4.66 4.87
C GLY A 112 -6.51 -5.40 4.98
N MET A 113 -5.47 -4.67 5.35
CA MET A 113 -4.11 -5.18 5.52
C MET A 113 -3.75 -5.25 7.00
N ILE A 114 -2.89 -6.18 7.36
CA ILE A 114 -2.43 -6.45 8.72
C ILE A 114 -1.18 -5.61 9.03
N ASP A 115 -1.01 -5.24 10.29
CA ASP A 115 0.19 -4.58 10.81
C ASP A 115 1.13 -5.61 11.46
N ASP A 116 2.35 -5.72 10.95
CA ASP A 116 3.34 -6.67 11.43
C ASP A 116 3.79 -6.36 12.87
N SER A 117 3.75 -5.08 13.28
CA SER A 117 4.10 -4.68 14.64
C SER A 117 3.14 -5.28 15.66
N LYS A 118 1.85 -5.29 15.36
CA LYS A 118 0.82 -5.89 16.23
C LYS A 118 0.95 -7.41 16.35
N ILE A 119 1.38 -8.07 15.29
CA ILE A 119 1.70 -9.50 15.33
C ILE A 119 2.92 -9.73 16.23
N LYS A 120 3.99 -8.95 16.04
CA LYS A 120 5.24 -9.05 16.82
C LYS A 120 5.05 -8.74 18.31
N GLU A 121 4.06 -7.92 18.67
CA GLU A 121 3.64 -7.70 20.06
C GLU A 121 2.94 -8.93 20.67
N SER A 122 2.26 -9.72 19.84
CA SER A 122 1.46 -10.87 20.27
C SER A 122 2.21 -12.20 20.24
N ALA A 123 3.34 -12.28 19.50
CA ALA A 123 4.07 -13.52 19.26
C ALA A 123 5.58 -13.28 19.08
N SER A 124 6.40 -14.18 19.63
CA SER A 124 7.85 -14.22 19.42
C SER A 124 8.28 -15.42 18.57
N GLY A 125 9.36 -15.26 17.80
CA GLY A 125 9.89 -16.35 16.97
C GLY A 125 8.93 -16.79 15.87
N ILE A 126 8.32 -15.84 15.16
CA ILE A 126 7.33 -16.09 14.10
C ILE A 126 8.00 -16.83 12.93
N SER A 127 7.44 -17.98 12.56
CA SER A 127 7.91 -18.78 11.40
C SER A 127 7.03 -18.56 10.17
N SER A 128 5.71 -18.48 10.34
CA SER A 128 4.77 -18.16 9.27
C SER A 128 3.51 -17.46 9.78
N VAL A 129 2.87 -16.71 8.89
CA VAL A 129 1.56 -16.09 9.16
C VAL A 129 0.58 -16.48 8.07
N THR A 130 -0.53 -17.07 8.48
CA THR A 130 -1.59 -17.53 7.58
C THR A 130 -2.96 -17.02 8.04
N GLU A 131 -3.96 -17.13 7.18
CA GLU A 131 -5.35 -16.81 7.53
C GLU A 131 -6.19 -18.09 7.48
N GLU A 132 -6.86 -18.43 8.58
CA GLU A 132 -7.78 -19.57 8.66
C GLU A 132 -9.13 -19.09 9.24
N ASN A 133 -10.23 -19.31 8.50
CA ASN A 133 -11.59 -18.96 8.93
C ASN A 133 -11.77 -17.49 9.37
N GLY A 134 -11.11 -16.54 8.71
CA GLY A 134 -11.19 -15.12 9.06
C GLY A 134 -10.31 -14.70 10.24
N LYS A 135 -9.55 -15.63 10.83
CA LYS A 135 -8.59 -15.37 11.90
C LYS A 135 -7.16 -15.45 11.38
N VAL A 136 -6.27 -14.73 12.03
CA VAL A 136 -4.85 -14.71 11.69
C VAL A 136 -4.15 -15.75 12.55
N VAL A 137 -3.56 -16.75 11.92
CA VAL A 137 -2.84 -17.84 12.56
C VAL A 137 -1.35 -17.60 12.40
N VAL A 138 -0.66 -17.45 13.52
CA VAL A 138 0.77 -17.20 13.62
C VAL A 138 1.43 -18.47 14.11
N ASP A 139 2.21 -19.11 13.25
CA ASP A 139 3.07 -20.21 13.65
C ASP A 139 4.34 -19.63 14.29
N THR A 140 4.71 -20.14 15.45
CA THR A 140 5.92 -19.75 16.17
C THR A 140 6.87 -20.93 16.32
N LEU A 141 8.16 -20.64 16.44
CA LEU A 141 9.20 -21.65 16.63
C LEU A 141 9.14 -22.32 18.01
N TYR A 142 8.60 -21.65 19.02
CA TYR A 142 8.71 -22.07 20.42
C TYR A 142 7.34 -22.31 21.09
N ASP A 143 6.33 -21.51 20.75
CA ASP A 143 5.06 -21.45 21.49
C ASP A 143 3.89 -22.11 20.73
N GLY A 144 4.17 -22.73 19.57
CA GLY A 144 3.17 -23.34 18.70
C GLY A 144 2.36 -22.32 17.90
N LYS A 145 1.08 -22.63 17.64
CA LYS A 145 0.16 -21.79 16.86
C LYS A 145 -0.58 -20.80 17.78
N ILE A 146 -0.46 -19.52 17.48
CA ILE A 146 -1.22 -18.44 18.12
C ILE A 146 -2.29 -17.98 17.14
N THR A 147 -3.55 -17.87 17.59
CA THR A 147 -4.66 -17.39 16.76
C THR A 147 -5.11 -16.02 17.25
N LEU A 148 -5.16 -15.05 16.34
CA LEU A 148 -5.52 -13.66 16.61
C LEU A 148 -6.77 -13.29 15.80
N GLU A 149 -7.63 -12.45 16.37
CA GLU A 149 -8.75 -11.88 15.63
C GLU A 149 -8.21 -10.86 14.61
N ARG A 150 -8.68 -10.96 13.36
CA ARG A 150 -8.19 -10.08 12.28
C ARG A 150 -8.37 -8.60 12.64
N ALA A 151 -9.51 -8.26 13.27
CA ALA A 151 -9.83 -6.89 13.66
C ALA A 151 -8.78 -6.27 14.58
N ASP A 152 -8.16 -7.06 15.45
CA ASP A 152 -7.19 -6.57 16.43
C ASP A 152 -5.85 -6.26 15.76
N VAL A 153 -5.47 -7.05 14.75
CA VAL A 153 -4.18 -6.93 14.04
C VAL A 153 -4.26 -6.10 12.75
N LEU A 154 -5.43 -5.60 12.35
CA LEU A 154 -5.55 -4.69 11.20
C LEU A 154 -4.66 -3.45 11.38
N ALA A 155 -4.04 -3.01 10.29
CA ALA A 155 -3.39 -1.71 10.22
C ALA A 155 -4.41 -0.60 10.52
N GLU A 156 -3.98 0.43 11.24
CA GLU A 156 -4.87 1.51 11.71
C GLU A 156 -5.63 2.19 10.56
N ARG A 157 -4.96 2.41 9.41
CA ARG A 157 -5.57 2.93 8.19
C ARG A 157 -6.68 2.04 7.61
N CYS A 158 -6.57 0.72 7.82
CA CYS A 158 -7.53 -0.27 7.34
C CYS A 158 -8.71 -0.39 8.30
N ALA A 159 -8.47 -0.29 9.62
CA ALA A 159 -9.53 -0.20 10.62
C ALA A 159 -10.41 1.05 10.43
N ASN A 160 -9.83 2.16 9.94
CA ASN A 160 -10.52 3.42 9.66
C ASN A 160 -10.88 3.61 8.17
N CYS A 161 -10.96 2.54 7.38
CA CYS A 161 -11.20 2.62 5.94
C CYS A 161 -12.53 3.30 5.62
N LYS A 162 -12.52 4.35 4.78
CA LYS A 162 -13.74 5.06 4.35
C LYS A 162 -14.54 4.34 3.27
N SER A 163 -13.87 3.59 2.39
CA SER A 163 -14.51 3.10 1.18
C SER A 163 -13.77 1.91 0.61
N LYS A 164 -14.55 0.92 0.16
CA LYS A 164 -14.09 -0.22 -0.63
C LYS A 164 -14.36 -0.01 -2.12
N LYS A 165 -14.90 1.14 -2.52
CA LYS A 165 -15.09 1.52 -3.92
C LYS A 165 -13.80 1.89 -4.60
N HIS A 166 -13.59 1.36 -5.79
CA HIS A 166 -12.54 1.77 -6.71
C HIS A 166 -13.00 2.98 -7.52
N VAL A 167 -12.10 3.92 -7.79
CA VAL A 167 -12.45 5.18 -8.48
C VAL A 167 -11.74 5.41 -9.81
N ALA A 168 -10.65 4.69 -10.08
CA ALA A 168 -9.91 4.79 -11.33
C ALA A 168 -9.14 3.48 -11.60
N TYR A 169 -9.46 2.83 -12.71
CA TYR A 169 -8.89 1.56 -13.18
C TYR A 169 -9.29 1.30 -14.65
N ASP A 170 -8.58 0.41 -15.33
CA ASP A 170 -8.94 -0.09 -16.67
C ASP A 170 -9.88 -1.29 -16.58
N GLU A 171 -9.58 -2.21 -15.67
CA GLU A 171 -10.37 -3.41 -15.40
C GLU A 171 -10.51 -3.65 -13.91
N LEU A 172 -11.55 -4.37 -13.51
CA LEU A 172 -11.79 -4.77 -12.13
C LEU A 172 -11.78 -6.31 -12.06
N LEU A 173 -10.95 -6.85 -11.17
CA LEU A 173 -10.99 -8.27 -10.81
C LEU A 173 -11.79 -8.43 -9.53
N GLY A 174 -12.94 -9.10 -9.61
CA GLY A 174 -13.88 -9.23 -8.50
C GLY A 174 -14.95 -8.14 -8.50
N GLU A 175 -15.58 -7.94 -7.36
CA GLU A 175 -16.69 -6.98 -7.21
C GLU A 175 -16.20 -5.65 -6.64
N ASP A 176 -16.91 -4.58 -6.99
CA ASP A 176 -16.66 -3.28 -6.36
C ASP A 176 -17.32 -3.23 -4.98
N GLY A 177 -16.69 -2.53 -4.06
CA GLY A 177 -17.15 -2.50 -2.68
C GLY A 177 -18.13 -1.36 -2.38
N GLU A 178 -18.44 -1.20 -1.09
CA GLU A 178 -19.32 -0.14 -0.61
C GLU A 178 -18.56 1.01 0.05
N VAL A 179 -19.24 2.15 0.19
CA VAL A 179 -18.78 3.23 1.07
C VAL A 179 -19.14 2.84 2.49
N LEU A 180 -18.17 2.91 3.39
CA LEU A 180 -18.32 2.50 4.78
C LEU A 180 -18.50 3.73 5.66
N ASP A 181 -19.17 3.54 6.80
CA ASP A 181 -19.07 4.51 7.89
C ASP A 181 -17.64 4.49 8.44
N SER A 182 -17.09 5.66 8.75
CA SER A 182 -15.67 5.80 9.05
C SER A 182 -15.41 6.86 10.10
N LYS A 183 -14.68 6.44 11.13
CA LYS A 183 -14.22 7.24 12.26
C LYS A 183 -12.85 7.89 12.04
N ARG A 184 -12.43 8.04 10.77
CA ARG A 184 -11.10 8.55 10.41
C ARG A 184 -10.80 9.97 10.90
N PHE A 185 -11.81 10.71 11.36
CA PHE A 185 -11.68 12.07 11.87
C PHE A 185 -11.84 12.17 13.39
N ASP A 186 -12.12 11.07 14.10
CA ASP A 186 -12.33 11.10 15.56
C ASP A 186 -11.12 11.67 16.31
N GLU A 187 -9.90 11.28 15.92
CA GLU A 187 -8.67 11.85 16.50
C GLU A 187 -8.46 13.33 16.12
N VAL A 188 -8.94 13.76 14.95
CA VAL A 188 -8.89 15.19 14.57
C VAL A 188 -9.81 16.00 15.48
N GLU A 189 -11.05 15.55 15.70
CA GLU A 189 -11.99 16.22 16.59
C GLU A 189 -11.47 16.30 18.03
N LYS A 190 -10.76 15.27 18.49
CA LYS A 190 -10.10 15.24 19.80
C LYS A 190 -8.99 16.27 19.89
N ILE A 191 -8.14 16.39 18.87
CA ILE A 191 -7.07 17.40 18.81
C ILE A 191 -7.64 18.82 18.72
N GLU A 192 -8.73 19.03 17.98
CA GLU A 192 -9.39 20.33 17.86
C GLU A 192 -10.01 20.82 19.18
N LYS A 193 -10.38 19.90 20.08
CA LYS A 193 -10.89 20.22 21.43
C LYS A 193 -9.78 20.51 22.44
N MET A 194 -8.51 20.27 22.12
CA MET A 194 -7.38 20.56 23.00
C MET A 194 -7.13 22.07 23.12
N THR A 195 -6.66 22.51 24.28
CA THR A 195 -6.11 23.86 24.45
C THR A 195 -4.85 24.06 23.60
N PRO A 196 -4.44 25.32 23.33
CA PRO A 196 -3.20 25.58 22.60
C PRO A 196 -1.97 24.88 23.18
N ASP A 197 -1.83 24.84 24.52
CA ASP A 197 -0.69 24.22 25.21
C ASP A 197 -0.72 22.70 25.11
N GLU A 198 -1.89 22.07 25.29
CA GLU A 198 -2.06 20.62 25.12
C GLU A 198 -1.76 20.19 23.69
N ARG A 199 -2.28 20.94 22.70
CA ARG A 199 -2.03 20.68 21.29
C ARG A 199 -0.55 20.86 20.94
N PHE A 200 0.12 21.85 21.51
CA PHE A 200 1.55 22.05 21.32
C PHE A 200 2.36 20.88 21.89
N ALA A 201 2.06 20.44 23.12
CA ALA A 201 2.69 19.29 23.74
C ALA A 201 2.47 17.99 22.94
N PHE A 202 1.26 17.79 22.41
CA PHE A 202 0.93 16.66 21.53
C PHE A 202 1.86 16.63 20.31
N TRP A 203 1.96 17.72 19.54
CA TRP A 203 2.82 17.74 18.35
C TRP A 203 4.31 17.64 18.68
N GLN A 204 4.76 18.20 19.82
CA GLN A 204 6.13 17.98 20.28
C GLN A 204 6.41 16.50 20.54
N ASN A 205 5.46 15.77 21.15
CA ASN A 205 5.58 14.33 21.36
C ASN A 205 5.63 13.57 20.03
N GLU A 206 4.70 13.81 19.11
CA GLU A 206 4.65 13.13 17.81
C GLU A 206 5.93 13.33 16.99
N LEU A 207 6.50 14.54 17.04
CA LEU A 207 7.71 14.89 16.29
C LEU A 207 9.01 14.58 17.06
N SER A 208 8.94 14.17 18.33
CA SER A 208 10.11 13.92 19.19
C SER A 208 11.06 12.85 18.64
N ARG A 209 10.51 11.88 17.89
CA ARG A 209 11.26 10.77 17.27
C ARG A 209 11.79 11.11 15.88
N CYS A 210 11.52 12.31 15.36
CA CYS A 210 11.90 12.68 14.01
C CYS A 210 13.42 12.87 13.87
N ILE A 211 14.06 11.96 13.14
CA ILE A 211 15.49 12.03 12.80
C ILE A 211 15.73 12.65 11.41
N ARG A 212 14.73 13.30 10.82
CA ARG A 212 14.77 13.87 9.45
C ARG A 212 15.19 12.87 8.36
N CYS A 213 14.79 11.61 8.50
CA CYS A 213 15.05 10.57 7.49
C CYS A 213 14.20 10.71 6.21
N ASN A 214 13.24 11.65 6.18
CA ASN A 214 12.33 11.90 5.06
C ASN A 214 11.43 10.71 4.65
N ALA A 215 11.31 9.67 5.48
CA ALA A 215 10.48 8.50 5.21
C ALA A 215 9.00 8.87 5.01
N CYS A 216 8.44 9.73 5.87
CA CYS A 216 7.07 10.22 5.76
C CYS A 216 6.79 10.93 4.42
N ARG A 217 7.77 11.69 3.92
CA ARG A 217 7.69 12.32 2.60
C ARG A 217 7.82 11.29 1.48
N ASN A 218 8.72 10.33 1.63
CA ASN A 218 8.97 9.32 0.59
C ASN A 218 7.81 8.34 0.43
N ILE A 219 7.13 7.98 1.52
CA ILE A 219 5.99 7.05 1.48
C ILE A 219 4.70 7.72 0.98
N CYS A 220 4.58 9.04 1.10
CA CYS A 220 3.39 9.77 0.64
C CYS A 220 3.23 9.60 -0.88
N PRO A 221 2.06 9.10 -1.36
CA PRO A 221 1.84 8.91 -2.78
C PRO A 221 1.73 10.23 -3.56
N ALA A 222 1.35 11.32 -2.88
CA ALA A 222 1.26 12.65 -3.50
C ALA A 222 2.64 13.35 -3.63
N CYS A 223 3.63 12.96 -2.83
CA CYS A 223 4.97 13.54 -2.88
C CYS A 223 5.75 12.96 -4.08
N THR A 224 5.53 13.51 -5.27
CA THR A 224 6.07 13.02 -6.56
C THR A 224 7.11 13.94 -7.21
N CYS A 225 7.48 15.05 -6.58
CA CYS A 225 8.52 15.93 -7.10
C CYS A 225 9.86 15.20 -7.25
N GLU A 226 10.54 15.37 -8.39
CA GLU A 226 11.89 14.82 -8.62
C GLU A 226 12.89 15.39 -7.62
N LYS A 227 12.86 16.71 -7.44
CA LYS A 227 13.60 17.43 -6.41
C LYS A 227 12.60 18.04 -5.42
N CYS A 228 12.85 17.85 -4.12
CA CYS A 228 12.03 18.51 -3.11
C CYS A 228 12.11 20.02 -3.27
N VAL A 229 10.99 20.71 -3.09
CA VAL A 229 11.02 22.16 -2.94
C VAL A 229 11.85 22.55 -1.70
N PHE A 230 11.70 21.84 -0.58
CA PHE A 230 12.44 22.10 0.67
C PHE A 230 13.93 21.74 0.62
N ASP A 231 14.36 20.96 -0.38
CA ASP A 231 15.77 20.58 -0.60
C ASP A 231 16.35 21.27 -1.85
N ASN A 232 15.63 22.25 -2.41
CA ASN A 232 16.07 22.97 -3.60
C ASN A 232 16.46 24.40 -3.25
N PRO A 233 17.76 24.75 -3.24
CA PRO A 233 18.25 26.11 -2.97
C PRO A 233 17.69 27.20 -3.91
N ALA A 234 17.16 26.80 -5.07
CA ALA A 234 16.55 27.72 -6.02
C ALA A 234 15.05 27.95 -5.74
N SER A 235 14.47 27.27 -4.75
CA SER A 235 13.03 27.35 -4.48
C SER A 235 12.63 28.57 -3.66
N GLY A 236 13.57 29.15 -2.90
CA GLY A 236 13.29 30.24 -1.96
C GLY A 236 12.49 29.82 -0.74
N VAL A 237 12.18 28.53 -0.61
CA VAL A 237 11.51 27.92 0.55
C VAL A 237 12.34 26.78 1.15
N GLU A 238 13.59 26.61 0.73
CA GLU A 238 14.48 25.67 1.40
C GLU A 238 14.64 26.05 2.87
N ASN A 239 14.67 25.04 3.75
CA ASN A 239 14.93 25.27 5.16
C ASN A 239 16.36 25.81 5.30
N LYS A 240 16.50 27.12 5.56
CA LYS A 240 17.74 27.68 6.12
C LYS A 240 17.92 27.21 7.55
#